data_AF-A0A2N2SNC7-F1
#
_entry.id   AF-A0A2N2SNC7-F1
#
_cell.length_a   1.000
_cell.length_b   1.000
_cell.length_c   1.000
_cell.angle_alpha   90.00
_cell.angle_beta   90.00
_cell.angle_gamma   90.00
#
_symmetry.space_group_name_H-M   'P 1'
#
loop_
_entity.id
_entity.type
_entity.pdbx_description
1 polymer ?
#
loop_
_entity_poly.entity_id
_entity_poly.type
_entity_poly.pdbx_seq_one_letter_code
_entity_poly.pdbx_strand_id
1 'polypeptide(L)'
;MRNSSKQIRLCDCNRTFDLDAGRLTEQAGAADVSVHHELCRRELSSLEADLAAGCDIAVSCTQESALFSEVADSVNAGQHIRFFNLRETAGWSVEQSAATPKMAALIAAASTLPEVEPVEGVQMAAGRALLIVGEAGVALGWAERLAASFDVSVLMSSRAGEAELPADNAYPVWSGNPQSLKGHLGAFELAWEQHNPIDLERCVRCNACVKACPEGAIGFDLQVDADKCRSHGACVTACGEIGAIDFARRDTARSETFDMVLDLSSTPLLRRVELPDGYAAPGRDPFDQALAVQTLGEFVGEFEKPRYVAFESGLCAHSKSRKIGCNNCIEVCSTEAIRSAGDVIAVDPWLCKGCGTCSTAPSAIAGFRFCSPSLAFRSSTPMRLKGT
;
A
#
# COMPACT_ATOMS: atom_id res chain seq x y z
N MET A 1 15.72 31.54 27.82
CA MET A 1 16.21 31.48 26.43
C MET A 1 17.60 30.83 26.46
N ARG A 2 17.69 29.50 26.35
CA ARG A 2 18.97 28.84 26.05
C ARG A 2 19.03 28.74 24.54
N ASN A 3 19.87 29.58 23.93
CA ASN A 3 20.12 29.56 22.50
C ASN A 3 20.89 28.26 22.23
N SER A 4 20.20 27.19 21.84
CA SER A 4 20.85 25.92 21.50
C SER A 4 21.55 26.11 20.15
N SER A 5 22.82 26.51 20.19
CA SER A 5 23.64 26.66 19.00
C SER A 5 23.88 25.27 18.39
N LYS A 6 23.27 24.99 17.24
CA LYS A 6 23.50 23.75 16.50
C LYS A 6 24.98 23.65 16.12
N GLN A 7 25.62 22.57 16.56
CA GLN A 7 27.02 22.27 16.27
C GLN A 7 27.13 21.22 15.17
N ILE A 8 28.15 21.34 14.33
CA ILE A 8 28.36 20.46 13.19
C ILE A 8 29.72 19.77 13.35
N ARG A 9 29.70 18.44 13.45
CA ARG A 9 30.87 17.58 13.56
C ARG A 9 31.11 16.90 12.22
N LEU A 10 32.06 17.42 11.46
CA LEU A 10 32.50 16.84 10.20
C LEU A 10 33.60 15.83 10.46
N CYS A 11 33.59 14.70 9.75
CA CYS A 11 34.63 13.68 9.88
C CYS A 11 35.18 13.30 8.50
N ASP A 12 36.50 13.40 8.32
CA ASP A 12 37.18 13.05 7.06
C ASP A 12 37.58 11.56 6.93
N CYS A 13 37.19 10.76 7.93
CA CYS A 13 37.37 9.31 7.95
C CYS A 13 38.83 8.92 7.68
N ASN A 14 39.74 9.33 8.56
CA ASN A 14 41.19 9.15 8.47
C ASN A 14 41.80 9.86 7.25
N ARG A 15 41.40 11.12 7.02
CA ARG A 15 41.92 11.99 5.94
C ARG A 15 41.78 11.36 4.56
N THR A 16 40.70 10.61 4.35
CA THR A 16 40.43 9.98 3.06
C THR A 16 39.85 10.96 2.05
N PHE A 17 39.43 12.14 2.51
CA PHE A 17 39.03 13.26 1.68
C PHE A 17 39.26 14.59 2.41
N ASP A 18 39.29 15.70 1.66
CA ASP A 18 39.60 17.02 2.21
C ASP A 18 38.36 17.73 2.74
N LEU A 19 38.48 18.29 3.95
CA LEU A 19 37.48 19.14 4.59
C LEU A 19 38.11 20.47 5.01
N ASP A 20 37.75 21.56 4.32
CA ASP A 20 38.13 22.91 4.72
C ASP A 20 37.04 23.51 5.60
N ALA A 21 37.25 23.44 6.92
CA ALA A 21 36.28 23.94 7.90
C ALA A 21 35.91 25.40 7.66
N GLY A 22 36.89 26.27 7.33
CA GLY A 22 36.67 27.69 7.14
C GLY A 22 35.77 27.96 5.94
N ARG A 23 36.11 27.39 4.78
CA ARG A 23 35.32 27.53 3.55
C ARG A 23 33.93 26.92 3.69
N LEU A 24 33.80 25.77 4.34
CA LEU A 24 32.51 25.10 4.54
C LEU A 24 31.61 25.88 5.50
N THR A 25 32.19 26.46 6.56
CA THR A 25 31.46 27.33 7.51
C THR A 25 30.90 28.55 6.77
N GLU A 26 31.73 29.24 5.99
CA GLU A 26 31.34 30.41 5.22
C GLU A 26 30.25 30.10 4.18
N GLN A 27 30.42 29.03 3.39
CA GLN A 27 29.48 28.69 2.32
C GLN A 27 28.17 28.07 2.82
N ALA A 28 28.20 27.32 3.93
CA ALA A 28 27.00 26.71 4.50
C ALA A 28 26.19 27.70 5.35
N GLY A 29 26.79 28.82 5.76
CA GLY A 29 26.18 29.75 6.72
C GLY A 29 25.99 29.11 8.10
N ALA A 30 26.82 28.11 8.45
CA ALA A 30 26.78 27.41 9.73
C ALA A 30 27.66 28.14 10.75
N ALA A 31 27.23 28.22 12.01
CA ALA A 31 27.92 29.02 13.03
C ALA A 31 29.03 28.25 13.78
N ASP A 32 28.95 26.91 13.86
CA ASP A 32 29.85 26.10 14.67
C ASP A 32 30.17 24.77 13.97
N VAL A 33 31.26 24.76 13.21
CA VAL A 33 31.72 23.60 12.43
C VAL A 33 33.10 23.18 12.91
N SER A 34 33.27 21.89 13.19
CA SER A 34 34.56 21.29 13.54
C SER A 34 34.85 20.08 12.66
N VAL A 35 36.12 19.86 12.35
CA VAL A 35 36.60 18.74 11.55
C VAL A 35 37.36 17.75 12.44
N HIS A 36 37.03 16.48 12.28
CA HIS A 36 37.54 15.34 13.01
C HIS A 36 38.10 14.31 12.04
N HIS A 37 38.99 13.45 12.52
CA HIS A 37 39.63 12.43 11.68
C HIS A 37 39.15 11.02 11.99
N GLU A 38 38.78 10.78 13.24
CA GLU A 38 38.39 9.50 13.77
C GLU A 38 37.32 9.67 14.87
N LEU A 39 36.27 10.46 14.55
CA LEU A 39 35.15 10.78 15.46
C LEU A 39 34.49 9.55 16.08
N CYS A 40 34.40 8.44 15.33
CA CYS A 40 33.85 7.18 15.82
C CYS A 40 34.83 6.35 16.68
N ARG A 41 36.06 6.81 16.87
CA ARG A 41 37.13 6.12 17.59
C ARG A 41 37.71 7.03 18.67
N ARG A 42 38.94 7.53 18.51
CA ARG A 42 39.66 8.24 19.58
C ARG A 42 39.03 9.57 19.97
N GLU A 43 38.21 10.14 19.09
CA GLU A 43 37.55 11.44 19.29
C GLU A 43 36.11 11.29 19.81
N LEU A 44 35.62 10.07 20.06
CA LEU A 44 34.24 9.81 20.47
C LEU A 44 33.86 10.49 21.79
N SER A 45 34.81 10.61 22.72
CA SER A 45 34.61 11.29 24.00
C SER A 45 34.31 12.78 23.86
N SER A 46 34.75 13.42 22.77
CA SER A 46 34.41 14.83 22.51
C SER A 46 32.92 14.97 22.19
N LEU A 47 32.38 14.08 21.35
CA LEU A 47 30.96 14.03 21.02
C LEU A 47 30.11 13.76 22.27
N GLU A 48 30.51 12.79 23.09
CA GLU A 48 29.82 12.47 24.35
C GLU A 48 29.77 13.67 25.30
N ALA A 49 30.87 14.40 25.45
CA ALA A 49 30.94 15.59 26.30
C ALA A 49 30.02 16.71 25.82
N ASP A 50 29.95 16.95 24.50
CA ASP A 50 29.06 17.95 23.91
C ASP A 50 27.58 17.57 24.08
N LEU A 51 27.25 16.28 23.89
CA LEU A 51 25.89 15.78 24.10
C LEU A 51 25.48 15.88 25.58
N ALA A 52 26.38 15.55 26.50
CA ALA A 52 26.16 15.70 27.95
C ALA A 52 26.01 17.17 28.36
N ALA A 53 26.60 18.10 27.61
CA ALA A 53 26.42 19.55 27.78
C ALA A 53 25.07 20.06 27.22
N GLY A 54 24.30 19.20 26.54
CA GLY A 54 22.99 19.53 25.96
C GLY A 54 23.08 20.26 24.63
N CYS A 55 24.17 20.10 23.88
CA CYS A 55 24.31 20.67 22.54
C CYS A 55 23.50 19.88 21.51
N ASP A 56 22.83 20.57 20.57
CA ASP A 56 22.26 19.94 19.37
C ASP A 56 23.37 19.73 18.33
N ILE A 57 23.64 18.48 17.95
CA ILE A 57 24.78 18.10 17.13
C ILE A 57 24.35 17.41 15.83
N ALA A 58 24.87 17.88 14.71
CA ALA A 58 24.79 17.19 13.42
C ALA A 58 26.16 16.56 13.07
N VAL A 59 26.18 15.24 12.88
CA VAL A 59 27.39 14.46 12.57
C VAL A 59 27.38 14.05 11.09
N SER A 60 28.48 14.28 10.37
CA SER A 60 28.58 14.01 8.94
C SER A 60 28.85 12.54 8.56
N CYS A 61 28.46 11.59 9.41
CA CYS A 61 28.72 10.16 9.25
C CYS A 61 27.44 9.35 9.43
N THR A 62 27.06 8.59 8.40
CA THR A 62 25.93 7.65 8.46
C THR A 62 26.33 6.22 8.78
N GLN A 63 27.57 5.81 8.46
CA GLN A 63 28.08 4.45 8.71
C GLN A 63 28.02 4.10 10.20
N GLU A 64 28.50 5.00 11.07
CA GLU A 64 28.62 4.77 12.51
C GLU A 64 27.45 5.40 13.29
N SER A 65 26.31 5.65 12.63
CA SER A 65 25.14 6.27 13.25
C SER A 65 24.58 5.48 14.43
N ALA A 66 24.65 4.14 14.39
CA ALA A 66 24.26 3.28 15.51
C ALA A 66 25.13 3.52 16.76
N LEU A 67 26.45 3.57 16.59
CA LEU A 67 27.40 3.86 17.68
C LEU A 67 27.15 5.25 18.28
N PHE A 68 27.01 6.27 17.44
CA PHE A 68 26.77 7.63 17.94
C PHE A 68 25.41 7.77 18.64
N SER A 69 24.39 7.02 18.19
CA SER A 69 23.08 6.99 18.86
C SER A 69 23.19 6.33 20.23
N GLU A 70 23.93 5.23 20.36
CA GLU A 70 24.18 4.57 21.65
C GLU A 70 24.89 5.49 22.65
N VAL A 71 25.89 6.26 22.19
CA VAL A 71 26.56 7.29 23.02
C VAL A 71 25.60 8.42 23.39
N ALA A 72 24.72 8.86 22.50
CA ALA A 72 23.73 9.87 22.83
C ALA A 72 22.71 9.37 23.85
N ASP A 73 22.28 8.11 23.73
CA ASP A 73 21.33 7.48 24.65
C ASP A 73 21.94 7.28 26.03
N SER A 74 23.24 6.96 26.14
CA SER A 74 23.93 6.80 27.43
C SER A 74 23.92 8.08 28.29
N VAL A 75 23.81 9.24 27.64
CA VAL A 75 23.70 10.57 28.28
C VAL A 75 22.29 11.18 28.19
N ASN A 76 21.29 10.40 27.77
CA ASN A 76 19.89 10.84 27.58
C ASN A 76 19.71 12.02 26.59
N ALA A 77 20.53 12.05 25.54
CA ALA A 77 20.57 13.09 24.52
C ALA A 77 20.23 12.60 23.10
N GLY A 78 19.53 11.46 22.96
CA GLY A 78 19.17 10.89 21.66
C GLY A 78 18.42 11.86 20.72
N GLN A 79 17.60 12.77 21.27
CA GLN A 79 16.91 13.82 20.50
C GLN A 79 17.83 14.96 20.01
N HIS A 80 19.05 15.06 20.56
CA HIS A 80 20.00 16.13 20.28
C HIS A 80 21.04 15.75 19.22
N ILE A 81 20.97 14.56 18.62
CA ILE A 81 21.92 14.13 17.58
C ILE A 81 21.23 13.83 16.24
N ARG A 82 21.87 14.25 15.15
CA ARG A 82 21.43 13.97 13.77
C ARG A 82 22.59 13.55 12.90
N PHE A 83 22.28 12.84 11.82
CA PHE A 83 23.28 12.31 10.89
C PHE A 83 23.00 12.79 9.47
N PHE A 84 24.06 13.13 8.75
CA PHE A 84 24.01 13.41 7.31
C PHE A 84 25.24 12.82 6.64
N ASN A 85 25.13 12.52 5.35
CA ASN A 85 26.20 11.85 4.63
C ASN A 85 27.06 12.87 3.86
N LEU A 86 28.32 13.03 4.24
CA LEU A 86 29.30 13.74 3.41
C LEU A 86 30.24 12.79 2.67
N ARG A 87 30.62 11.66 3.28
CA ARG A 87 31.65 10.78 2.74
C ARG A 87 31.26 10.18 1.40
N GLU A 88 30.21 9.38 1.32
CA GLU A 88 29.76 8.75 0.07
C GLU A 88 29.16 9.77 -0.90
N THR A 89 28.52 10.81 -0.37
CA THR A 89 27.74 11.74 -1.19
C THR A 89 28.64 12.81 -1.85
N ALA A 90 29.78 13.12 -1.27
CA ALA A 90 30.69 14.16 -1.76
C ALA A 90 32.18 13.78 -1.61
N GLY A 91 32.61 13.35 -0.42
CA GLY A 91 34.00 13.11 -0.06
C GLY A 91 34.70 12.07 -0.93
N TRP A 92 34.10 10.92 -1.19
CA TRP A 92 34.65 9.85 -2.04
C TRP A 92 34.15 9.91 -3.49
N SER A 93 33.70 11.09 -3.93
CA SER A 93 33.32 11.27 -5.33
C SER A 93 34.54 11.48 -6.22
N VAL A 94 34.39 11.14 -7.50
CA VAL A 94 35.40 11.42 -8.53
C VAL A 94 35.70 12.93 -8.66
N GLU A 95 34.77 13.77 -8.22
CA GLU A 95 34.81 15.23 -8.27
C GLU A 95 35.18 15.86 -6.92
N GLN A 96 35.77 15.11 -5.98
CA GLN A 96 36.06 15.57 -4.62
C GLN A 96 36.74 16.94 -4.57
N SER A 97 37.71 17.20 -5.46
CA SER A 97 38.44 18.48 -5.52
C SER A 97 37.56 19.70 -5.80
N ALA A 98 36.37 19.50 -6.38
CA ALA A 98 35.37 20.53 -6.66
C ALA A 98 34.11 20.41 -5.79
N ALA A 99 34.09 19.48 -4.83
CA ALA A 99 32.87 19.12 -4.08
C ALA A 99 32.49 20.10 -2.95
N THR A 100 33.31 21.13 -2.66
CA THR A 100 33.06 22.09 -1.58
C THR A 100 31.64 22.70 -1.61
N PRO A 101 31.11 23.18 -2.75
CA PRO A 101 29.74 23.73 -2.80
C PRO A 101 28.67 22.68 -2.47
N LYS A 102 28.87 21.43 -2.90
CA LYS A 102 27.96 20.32 -2.60
C LYS A 102 27.99 19.97 -1.10
N MET A 103 29.17 19.91 -0.51
CA MET A 103 29.34 19.69 0.93
C MET A 103 28.69 20.81 1.74
N ALA A 104 28.90 22.07 1.35
CA ALA A 104 28.27 23.22 1.99
C ALA A 104 26.74 23.16 1.92
N ALA A 105 26.17 22.77 0.77
CA ALA A 105 24.72 22.59 0.63
C ALA A 105 24.17 21.46 1.52
N LEU A 106 24.89 20.34 1.66
CA LEU A 106 24.51 19.24 2.55
C LEU A 106 24.58 19.64 4.03
N ILE A 107 25.59 20.42 4.41
CA ILE A 107 25.75 20.99 5.77
C ILE A 107 24.61 21.98 6.06
N ALA A 108 24.31 22.88 5.13
CA ALA A 108 23.20 23.82 5.23
C ALA A 108 21.86 23.06 5.36
N ALA A 109 21.65 22.02 4.56
CA ALA A 109 20.46 21.18 4.65
C ALA A 109 20.33 20.52 6.04
N ALA A 110 21.42 19.98 6.59
CA ALA A 110 21.42 19.35 7.91
C ALA A 110 21.17 20.34 9.06
N SER A 111 21.56 21.61 8.90
CA SER A 111 21.48 22.63 9.95
C SER A 111 20.21 23.50 9.88
N THR A 112 19.71 23.78 8.68
CA THR A 112 18.63 24.76 8.46
C THR A 112 17.27 24.15 8.17
N LEU A 113 17.22 22.92 7.65
CA LEU A 113 15.92 22.31 7.34
C LEU A 113 15.17 21.99 8.64
N PRO A 114 13.90 22.39 8.74
CA PRO A 114 13.06 22.01 9.88
C PRO A 114 12.92 20.49 9.92
N GLU A 115 12.82 19.92 11.12
CA GLU A 115 12.42 18.52 11.23
C GLU A 115 11.07 18.34 10.56
N VAL A 116 10.97 17.29 9.74
CA VAL A 116 9.68 16.87 9.22
C VAL A 116 8.92 16.32 10.42
N GLU A 117 7.92 17.07 10.89
CA GLU A 117 7.02 16.61 11.93
C GLU A 117 6.46 15.23 11.52
N PRO A 118 6.57 14.21 12.38
CA PRO A 118 6.06 12.89 12.07
C PRO A 118 4.55 12.98 11.92
N VAL A 119 4.04 12.54 10.78
CA VAL A 119 2.61 12.50 10.52
C VAL A 119 2.04 11.22 11.09
N GLU A 120 0.87 11.30 11.72
CA GLU A 120 0.17 10.14 12.26
C GLU A 120 -0.01 9.06 11.18
N GLY A 121 0.30 7.82 11.57
CA GLY A 121 0.15 6.66 10.71
C GLY A 121 -1.30 6.41 10.32
N VAL A 122 -1.48 5.85 9.13
CA VAL A 122 -2.75 5.29 8.69
C VAL A 122 -2.95 3.96 9.41
N GLN A 123 -4.08 3.83 10.08
CA GLN A 123 -4.49 2.60 10.75
C GLN A 123 -5.36 1.79 9.79
N MET A 124 -5.12 0.48 9.75
CA MET A 124 -5.86 -0.48 8.96
C MET A 124 -6.14 -1.69 9.83
N ALA A 125 -7.30 -2.30 9.68
CA ALA A 125 -7.63 -3.54 10.35
C ALA A 125 -8.30 -4.44 9.33
N ALA A 126 -7.90 -5.70 9.31
CA ALA A 126 -8.51 -6.71 8.46
C ALA A 126 -8.84 -7.92 9.33
N GLY A 127 -10.11 -8.31 9.30
CA GLY A 127 -10.59 -9.55 9.87
C GLY A 127 -10.27 -10.74 8.96
N ARG A 128 -11.25 -11.64 8.84
CA ARG A 128 -11.15 -12.87 8.06
C ARG A 128 -12.13 -12.94 6.89
N ALA A 129 -12.86 -11.85 6.60
CA ALA A 129 -13.81 -11.83 5.51
C ALA A 129 -13.08 -11.86 4.16
N LEU A 130 -13.06 -13.04 3.53
CA LEU A 130 -12.35 -13.28 2.28
C LEU A 130 -13.35 -13.50 1.14
N LEU A 131 -13.32 -12.60 0.16
CA LEU A 131 -14.00 -12.82 -1.11
C LEU A 131 -13.13 -13.65 -2.04
N ILE A 132 -13.70 -14.70 -2.63
CA ILE A 132 -13.09 -15.46 -3.73
C ILE A 132 -13.93 -15.21 -4.99
N VAL A 133 -13.32 -14.61 -6.02
CA VAL A 133 -13.99 -14.36 -7.30
C VAL A 133 -13.38 -15.24 -8.39
N GLY A 134 -14.20 -15.88 -9.21
CA GLY A 134 -13.68 -16.61 -10.36
C GLY A 134 -14.64 -17.61 -10.98
N GLU A 135 -14.09 -18.46 -11.84
CA GLU A 135 -14.82 -19.59 -12.43
C GLU A 135 -15.23 -20.58 -11.34
N ALA A 136 -16.46 -21.10 -11.42
CA ALA A 136 -17.09 -21.93 -10.40
C ALA A 136 -16.19 -23.02 -9.81
N GLY A 137 -15.59 -23.87 -10.65
CA GLY A 137 -14.82 -25.03 -10.17
C GLY A 137 -13.59 -24.64 -9.35
N VAL A 138 -12.84 -23.64 -9.80
CA VAL A 138 -11.61 -23.20 -9.11
C VAL A 138 -11.96 -22.41 -7.85
N ALA A 139 -12.93 -21.49 -7.94
CA ALA A 139 -13.33 -20.66 -6.81
C ALA A 139 -13.93 -21.49 -5.66
N LEU A 140 -14.81 -22.45 -5.97
CA LEU A 140 -15.40 -23.34 -4.97
C LEU A 140 -14.35 -24.27 -4.35
N GLY A 141 -13.41 -24.79 -5.15
CA GLY A 141 -12.33 -25.65 -4.63
C GLY A 141 -11.41 -24.94 -3.65
N TRP A 142 -11.14 -23.63 -3.84
CA TRP A 142 -10.43 -22.82 -2.86
C TRP A 142 -11.29 -22.48 -1.65
N ALA A 143 -12.57 -22.18 -1.86
CA ALA A 143 -13.49 -21.87 -0.77
C ALA A 143 -13.59 -23.01 0.24
N GLU A 144 -13.72 -24.26 -0.23
CA GLU A 144 -13.76 -25.45 0.63
C GLU A 144 -12.49 -25.58 1.49
N ARG A 145 -11.31 -25.35 0.91
CA ARG A 145 -10.02 -25.44 1.61
C ARG A 145 -9.81 -24.32 2.63
N LEU A 146 -10.44 -23.16 2.41
CA LEU A 146 -10.22 -21.96 3.19
C LEU A 146 -11.32 -21.69 4.23
N ALA A 147 -12.47 -22.35 4.12
CA ALA A 147 -13.60 -22.16 5.03
C ALA A 147 -13.30 -22.41 6.52
N ALA A 148 -12.23 -23.16 6.83
CA ALA A 148 -11.80 -23.37 8.22
C ALA A 148 -10.94 -22.22 8.79
N SER A 149 -10.33 -21.41 7.91
CA SER A 149 -9.34 -20.37 8.28
C SER A 149 -9.84 -18.95 7.99
N PHE A 150 -10.82 -18.80 7.11
CA PHE A 150 -11.41 -17.53 6.67
C PHE A 150 -12.94 -17.60 6.68
N ASP A 151 -13.56 -16.44 6.86
CA ASP A 151 -14.99 -16.24 6.62
C ASP A 151 -15.17 -16.03 5.11
N VAL A 152 -15.20 -17.16 4.38
CA VAL A 152 -15.20 -17.15 2.92
C VAL A 152 -16.55 -16.71 2.37
N SER A 153 -16.53 -15.95 1.28
CA SER A 153 -17.67 -15.75 0.39
C SER A 153 -17.23 -15.91 -1.07
N VAL A 154 -18.08 -16.50 -1.91
CA VAL A 154 -17.73 -16.80 -3.31
C VAL A 154 -18.60 -16.00 -4.27
N LEU A 155 -17.97 -15.30 -5.21
CA LEU A 155 -18.64 -14.78 -6.41
C LEU A 155 -18.21 -15.57 -7.64
N MET A 156 -19.12 -16.40 -8.15
CA MET A 156 -18.95 -17.10 -9.41
C MET A 156 -19.15 -16.13 -10.57
N SER A 157 -18.06 -15.76 -11.25
CA SER A 157 -18.07 -14.83 -12.39
C SER A 157 -18.37 -15.53 -13.72
N SER A 158 -18.14 -16.83 -13.79
CA SER A 158 -18.47 -17.65 -14.96
C SER A 158 -18.75 -19.10 -14.59
N ARG A 159 -19.47 -19.77 -15.50
CA ARG A 159 -19.77 -21.20 -15.41
C ARG A 159 -18.51 -22.03 -15.59
N ALA A 160 -18.48 -23.19 -14.94
CA ALA A 160 -17.54 -24.28 -15.24
C ALA A 160 -18.37 -25.51 -15.61
N GLY A 161 -18.03 -26.17 -16.73
CA GLY A 161 -18.90 -27.19 -17.33
C GLY A 161 -19.33 -28.33 -16.39
N GLU A 162 -18.48 -28.74 -15.45
CA GLU A 162 -18.73 -29.86 -14.53
C GLU A 162 -18.70 -29.44 -13.04
N ALA A 163 -18.69 -28.15 -12.73
CA ALA A 163 -18.71 -27.73 -11.33
C ALA A 163 -20.08 -27.99 -10.68
N GLU A 164 -20.04 -28.36 -9.41
CA GLU A 164 -21.21 -28.58 -8.55
C GLU A 164 -21.12 -27.68 -7.33
N LEU A 165 -22.25 -27.09 -6.94
CA LEU A 165 -22.32 -26.34 -5.69
C LEU A 165 -22.17 -27.28 -4.49
N PRO A 166 -21.51 -26.84 -3.41
CA PRO A 166 -21.42 -27.62 -2.17
C PRO A 166 -22.82 -28.02 -1.67
N ALA A 167 -22.94 -29.25 -1.15
CA ALA A 167 -24.18 -29.73 -0.55
C ALA A 167 -24.57 -28.91 0.70
N ASP A 168 -23.56 -28.52 1.49
CA ASP A 168 -23.73 -27.70 2.68
C ASP A 168 -23.63 -26.20 2.35
N ASN A 169 -24.42 -25.40 3.05
CA ASN A 169 -24.38 -23.94 2.97
C ASN A 169 -23.36 -23.37 3.97
N ALA A 170 -22.12 -23.85 3.92
CA ALA A 170 -21.06 -23.43 4.85
C ALA A 170 -20.65 -21.96 4.68
N TYR A 171 -20.82 -21.41 3.48
CA TYR A 171 -20.50 -20.03 3.13
C TYR A 171 -21.44 -19.48 2.03
N PRO A 172 -21.58 -18.15 1.92
CA PRO A 172 -22.32 -17.52 0.83
C PRO A 172 -21.70 -17.82 -0.53
N VAL A 173 -22.57 -18.12 -1.51
CA VAL A 173 -22.18 -18.29 -2.91
C VAL A 173 -23.14 -17.46 -3.75
N TRP A 174 -22.60 -16.50 -4.48
CA TRP A 174 -23.32 -15.67 -5.44
C TRP A 174 -22.84 -15.98 -6.85
N SER A 175 -23.66 -15.61 -7.85
CA SER A 175 -23.21 -15.57 -9.23
C SER A 175 -23.58 -14.27 -9.89
N GLY A 176 -22.71 -13.80 -10.77
CA GLY A 176 -22.90 -12.53 -11.47
C GLY A 176 -21.61 -11.96 -12.02
N ASN A 177 -21.74 -10.88 -12.79
CA ASN A 177 -20.62 -10.20 -13.39
C ASN A 177 -20.12 -9.08 -12.47
N PRO A 178 -18.85 -9.11 -12.01
CA PRO A 178 -18.25 -7.99 -11.30
C PRO A 178 -18.33 -6.69 -12.11
N GLN A 179 -18.82 -5.61 -11.50
CA GLN A 179 -18.94 -4.29 -12.13
C GLN A 179 -17.85 -3.34 -11.63
N SER A 180 -17.56 -3.37 -10.33
CA SER A 180 -16.44 -2.61 -9.76
C SER A 180 -15.93 -3.24 -8.49
N LEU A 181 -14.62 -3.15 -8.28
CA LEU A 181 -13.96 -3.42 -7.01
C LEU A 181 -13.17 -2.18 -6.59
N LYS A 182 -13.41 -1.68 -5.38
CA LYS A 182 -12.74 -0.51 -4.82
C LYS A 182 -12.30 -0.78 -3.39
N GLY A 183 -11.50 0.12 -2.84
CA GLY A 183 -11.06 0.05 -1.45
C GLY A 183 -9.63 -0.45 -1.29
N HIS A 184 -9.34 -0.94 -0.10
CA HIS A 184 -8.02 -1.35 0.38
C HIS A 184 -8.17 -2.49 1.38
N LEU A 185 -7.06 -3.07 1.87
CA LEU A 185 -7.06 -4.07 2.93
C LEU A 185 -7.98 -3.65 4.10
N GLY A 186 -8.91 -4.54 4.46
CA GLY A 186 -9.90 -4.32 5.52
C GLY A 186 -11.19 -3.60 5.10
N ALA A 187 -11.25 -3.08 3.87
CA ALA A 187 -12.38 -2.29 3.39
C ALA A 187 -12.50 -2.33 1.86
N PHE A 188 -12.46 -3.52 1.27
CA PHE A 188 -12.83 -3.69 -0.12
C PHE A 188 -14.35 -3.63 -0.29
N GLU A 189 -14.82 -2.97 -1.34
CA GLU A 189 -16.24 -2.94 -1.73
C GLU A 189 -16.35 -3.49 -3.15
N LEU A 190 -17.06 -4.60 -3.29
CA LEU A 190 -17.39 -5.23 -4.56
C LEU A 190 -18.83 -4.88 -4.92
N ALA A 191 -19.04 -4.38 -6.14
CA ALA A 191 -20.35 -4.31 -6.76
C ALA A 191 -20.41 -5.25 -7.97
N TRP A 192 -21.49 -5.99 -8.12
CA TRP A 192 -21.71 -6.91 -9.23
C TRP A 192 -23.16 -6.90 -9.71
N GLU A 193 -23.36 -7.44 -10.91
CA GLU A 193 -24.68 -7.63 -11.49
C GLU A 193 -25.04 -9.11 -11.54
N GLN A 194 -26.12 -9.48 -10.87
CA GLN A 194 -26.67 -10.82 -10.87
C GLN A 194 -27.40 -11.09 -12.20
N HIS A 195 -26.66 -11.62 -13.18
CA HIS A 195 -27.22 -11.94 -14.50
C HIS A 195 -27.95 -13.28 -14.53
N ASN A 196 -27.53 -14.25 -13.70
CA ASN A 196 -28.14 -15.57 -13.67
C ASN A 196 -29.59 -15.48 -13.13
N PRO A 197 -30.59 -16.04 -13.85
CA PRO A 197 -31.98 -16.04 -13.39
C PRO A 197 -32.18 -16.78 -12.07
N ILE A 198 -31.32 -17.74 -11.76
CA ILE A 198 -31.36 -18.51 -10.51
C ILE A 198 -30.65 -17.71 -9.41
N ASP A 199 -31.41 -17.31 -8.40
CA ASP A 199 -30.90 -16.63 -7.21
C ASP A 199 -30.34 -17.61 -6.19
N LEU A 200 -29.02 -17.66 -6.07
CA LEU A 200 -28.34 -18.61 -5.18
C LEU A 200 -28.58 -18.32 -3.69
N GLU A 201 -28.95 -17.08 -3.32
CA GLU A 201 -29.29 -16.74 -1.93
C GLU A 201 -30.67 -17.30 -1.55
N ARG A 202 -31.59 -17.36 -2.52
CA ARG A 202 -32.94 -17.92 -2.31
C ARG A 202 -33.03 -19.40 -2.62
N CYS A 203 -32.10 -19.92 -3.42
CA CYS A 203 -32.10 -21.29 -3.89
C CYS A 203 -31.78 -22.25 -2.75
N VAL A 204 -32.69 -23.21 -2.51
CA VAL A 204 -32.50 -24.28 -1.52
C VAL A 204 -31.69 -25.47 -2.05
N ARG A 205 -31.06 -25.33 -3.23
CA ARG A 205 -30.19 -26.33 -3.88
C ARG A 205 -30.83 -27.73 -4.07
N CYS A 206 -32.13 -27.80 -4.37
CA CYS A 206 -32.85 -29.07 -4.52
C CYS A 206 -32.64 -29.80 -5.87
N ASN A 207 -31.97 -29.15 -6.84
CA ASN A 207 -31.71 -29.66 -8.19
C ASN A 207 -32.97 -30.06 -9.01
N ALA A 208 -34.17 -29.63 -8.60
CA ALA A 208 -35.40 -29.87 -9.35
C ALA A 208 -35.37 -29.19 -10.73
N CYS A 209 -34.80 -27.99 -10.82
CA CYS A 209 -34.64 -27.25 -12.08
C CYS A 209 -33.70 -27.95 -13.08
N VAL A 210 -32.62 -28.59 -12.59
CA VAL A 210 -31.69 -29.38 -13.40
C VAL A 210 -32.44 -30.55 -14.05
N LYS A 211 -33.22 -31.30 -13.26
CA LYS A 211 -34.03 -32.43 -13.76
C LYS A 211 -35.15 -32.01 -14.71
N ALA A 212 -35.70 -30.81 -14.52
CA ALA A 212 -36.84 -30.31 -15.29
C ALA A 212 -36.46 -29.71 -16.64
N CYS A 213 -35.19 -29.39 -16.90
CA CYS A 213 -34.76 -28.74 -18.15
C CYS A 213 -34.53 -29.77 -19.28
N PRO A 214 -35.36 -29.80 -20.34
CA PRO A 214 -35.22 -30.80 -21.41
C PRO A 214 -33.93 -30.67 -22.24
N GLU A 215 -33.35 -29.47 -22.30
CA GLU A 215 -32.15 -29.13 -23.07
C GLU A 215 -30.86 -29.34 -22.26
N GLY A 216 -30.97 -29.67 -20.97
CA GLY A 216 -29.81 -29.70 -20.07
C GLY A 216 -29.11 -28.34 -19.98
N ALA A 217 -29.88 -27.24 -20.03
CA ALA A 217 -29.34 -25.88 -19.98
C ALA A 217 -28.97 -25.43 -18.56
N ILE A 218 -29.26 -26.21 -17.52
CA ILE A 218 -28.94 -25.87 -16.13
C ILE A 218 -28.00 -26.95 -15.57
N GLY A 219 -26.81 -26.54 -15.13
CA GLY A 219 -25.81 -27.43 -14.51
C GLY A 219 -26.00 -27.55 -13.00
N PHE A 220 -25.15 -28.35 -12.35
CA PHE A 220 -25.10 -28.47 -10.88
C PHE A 220 -24.44 -27.26 -10.20
N ASP A 221 -23.85 -26.36 -10.98
CA ASP A 221 -23.48 -25.00 -10.59
C ASP A 221 -24.69 -24.05 -10.45
N LEU A 222 -25.89 -24.56 -10.79
CA LEU A 222 -27.16 -23.83 -10.81
C LEU A 222 -27.10 -22.53 -11.62
N GLN A 223 -26.33 -22.56 -12.71
CA GLN A 223 -26.28 -21.48 -13.69
C GLN A 223 -27.04 -21.87 -14.96
N VAL A 224 -27.80 -20.93 -15.51
CA VAL A 224 -28.50 -21.11 -16.79
C VAL A 224 -27.56 -20.84 -17.96
N ASP A 225 -27.49 -21.81 -18.88
CA ASP A 225 -26.85 -21.70 -20.18
C ASP A 225 -27.77 -20.96 -21.15
N ALA A 226 -27.48 -19.69 -21.45
CA ALA A 226 -28.29 -18.90 -22.37
C ALA A 226 -28.28 -19.46 -23.80
N ASP A 227 -27.20 -20.12 -24.22
CA ASP A 227 -27.07 -20.66 -25.59
C ASP A 227 -27.90 -21.94 -25.78
N LYS A 228 -28.03 -22.74 -24.72
CA LYS A 228 -28.85 -23.97 -24.71
C LYS A 228 -30.31 -23.72 -24.32
N CYS A 229 -30.59 -22.72 -23.50
CA CYS A 229 -31.94 -22.42 -23.02
C CYS A 229 -32.88 -22.11 -24.21
N ARG A 230 -34.09 -22.67 -24.18
CA ARG A 230 -35.16 -22.42 -25.15
C ARG A 230 -36.42 -21.82 -24.51
N SER A 231 -36.28 -21.29 -23.29
CA SER A 231 -37.30 -20.49 -22.59
C SER A 231 -38.67 -21.17 -22.39
N HIS A 232 -38.69 -22.49 -22.23
CA HIS A 232 -39.90 -23.29 -21.95
C HIS A 232 -40.44 -23.10 -20.52
N GLY A 233 -39.65 -22.53 -19.61
CA GLY A 233 -40.09 -22.18 -18.25
C GLY A 233 -40.25 -23.36 -17.26
N ALA A 234 -39.95 -24.59 -17.68
CA ALA A 234 -40.08 -25.78 -16.83
C ALA A 234 -39.29 -25.68 -15.50
N CYS A 235 -38.12 -25.04 -15.51
CA CYS A 235 -37.32 -24.79 -14.31
C CYS A 235 -38.03 -23.85 -13.31
N VAL A 236 -38.74 -22.83 -13.79
CA VAL A 236 -39.51 -21.90 -12.96
C VAL A 236 -40.66 -22.64 -12.29
N THR A 237 -41.42 -23.44 -13.06
CA THR A 237 -42.49 -24.29 -12.52
C THR A 237 -41.96 -25.28 -11.47
N ALA A 238 -40.80 -25.90 -11.74
CA ALA A 238 -40.17 -26.83 -10.80
C ALA A 238 -39.64 -26.14 -9.53
N CYS A 239 -39.24 -24.87 -9.61
CA CYS A 239 -38.84 -24.08 -8.45
C CYS A 239 -40.04 -23.73 -7.54
N GLY A 240 -41.21 -23.53 -8.14
CA GLY A 240 -42.49 -23.38 -7.42
C GLY A 240 -42.45 -22.27 -6.38
N GLU A 241 -42.88 -22.58 -5.16
CA GLU A 241 -43.02 -21.62 -4.05
C GLU A 241 -41.69 -21.04 -3.55
N ILE A 242 -40.56 -21.70 -3.81
CA ILE A 242 -39.22 -21.17 -3.47
C ILE A 242 -38.98 -19.86 -4.24
N GLY A 243 -39.42 -19.80 -5.51
CA GLY A 243 -39.35 -18.60 -6.34
C GLY A 243 -37.94 -18.06 -6.54
N ALA A 244 -36.91 -18.91 -6.51
CA ALA A 244 -35.52 -18.50 -6.72
C ALA A 244 -35.20 -18.19 -8.19
N ILE A 245 -35.96 -18.74 -9.14
CA ILE A 245 -35.72 -18.58 -10.58
C ILE A 245 -36.64 -17.50 -11.15
N ASP A 246 -36.06 -16.40 -11.62
CA ASP A 246 -36.80 -15.29 -12.23
C ASP A 246 -36.02 -14.70 -13.41
N PHE A 247 -36.52 -14.98 -14.62
CA PHE A 247 -35.96 -14.46 -15.88
C PHE A 247 -36.34 -12.99 -16.15
N ALA A 248 -37.32 -12.45 -15.42
CA ALA A 248 -37.80 -11.08 -15.57
C ALA A 248 -37.20 -10.12 -14.52
N ARG A 249 -36.28 -10.61 -13.67
CA ARG A 249 -35.68 -9.83 -12.59
C ARG A 249 -35.00 -8.58 -13.14
N ARG A 250 -35.40 -7.42 -12.59
CA ARG A 250 -34.81 -6.11 -12.93
C ARG A 250 -33.87 -5.58 -11.86
N ASP A 251 -34.06 -6.00 -10.62
CA ASP A 251 -33.19 -5.62 -9.51
C ASP A 251 -32.04 -6.62 -9.37
N THR A 252 -31.03 -6.42 -10.23
CA THR A 252 -29.86 -7.30 -10.37
C THR A 252 -28.59 -6.70 -9.74
N ALA A 253 -28.62 -5.43 -9.32
CA ALA A 253 -27.47 -4.78 -8.70
C ALA A 253 -27.26 -5.32 -7.27
N ARG A 254 -26.02 -5.69 -6.95
CA ARG A 254 -25.61 -6.20 -5.65
C ARG A 254 -24.29 -5.57 -5.23
N SER A 255 -24.06 -5.49 -3.93
CA SER A 255 -22.81 -4.99 -3.36
C SER A 255 -22.53 -5.59 -2.00
N GLU A 256 -21.25 -5.84 -1.71
CA GLU A 256 -20.78 -6.26 -0.39
C GLU A 256 -19.34 -5.79 -0.15
N THR A 257 -18.91 -5.86 1.10
CA THR A 257 -17.63 -5.45 1.63
C THR A 257 -16.84 -6.63 2.20
N PHE A 258 -15.53 -6.58 2.05
CA PHE A 258 -14.63 -7.65 2.46
C PHE A 258 -13.32 -7.10 2.99
N ASP A 259 -12.65 -7.87 3.84
CA ASP A 259 -11.31 -7.54 4.31
C ASP A 259 -10.27 -7.77 3.20
N MET A 260 -10.44 -8.86 2.44
CA MET A 260 -9.50 -9.35 1.45
C MET A 260 -10.20 -9.95 0.24
N VAL A 261 -9.48 -10.01 -0.88
CA VAL A 261 -9.97 -10.55 -2.14
C VAL A 261 -8.94 -11.46 -2.80
N LEU A 262 -9.34 -12.70 -3.06
CA LEU A 262 -8.65 -13.63 -3.95
C LEU A 262 -9.38 -13.65 -5.30
N ASP A 263 -8.75 -13.04 -6.31
CA ASP A 263 -9.27 -12.93 -7.66
C ASP A 263 -8.67 -13.99 -8.58
N LEU A 264 -9.46 -15.02 -8.87
CA LEU A 264 -9.13 -16.15 -9.73
C LEU A 264 -9.71 -15.98 -11.13
N SER A 265 -10.18 -14.77 -11.47
CA SER A 265 -10.71 -14.45 -12.79
C SER A 265 -9.60 -14.56 -13.85
N SER A 266 -9.97 -14.96 -15.06
CA SER A 266 -9.03 -15.01 -16.20
C SER A 266 -8.41 -13.65 -16.53
N THR A 267 -9.15 -12.58 -16.24
CA THR A 267 -8.67 -11.21 -16.30
C THR A 267 -8.88 -10.56 -14.94
N PRO A 268 -7.82 -10.01 -14.30
CA PRO A 268 -7.96 -9.37 -13.00
C PRO A 268 -8.96 -8.22 -12.99
N LEU A 269 -9.73 -8.12 -11.90
CA LEU A 269 -10.65 -7.03 -11.60
C LEU A 269 -9.92 -5.71 -11.40
N LEU A 270 -8.73 -5.74 -10.81
CA LEU A 270 -7.86 -4.57 -10.66
C LEU A 270 -6.69 -4.66 -11.65
N ARG A 271 -6.64 -3.72 -12.60
CA ARG A 271 -5.61 -3.65 -13.64
C ARG A 271 -4.68 -2.47 -13.42
N ARG A 272 -3.91 -2.53 -12.33
CA ARG A 272 -2.93 -1.51 -11.97
C ARG A 272 -1.55 -2.14 -11.80
N VAL A 273 -0.50 -1.33 -11.88
CA VAL A 273 0.89 -1.80 -11.80
C VAL A 273 1.20 -2.35 -10.41
N GLU A 274 0.76 -1.64 -9.36
CA GLU A 274 0.98 -2.02 -7.97
C GLU A 274 -0.38 -2.28 -7.29
N LEU A 275 -0.65 -3.54 -6.93
CA LEU A 275 -1.92 -3.96 -6.35
C LEU A 275 -2.08 -3.47 -4.89
N PRO A 276 -3.32 -3.19 -4.45
CA PRO A 276 -3.59 -2.94 -3.04
C PRO A 276 -3.21 -4.15 -2.18
N ASP A 277 -2.70 -3.90 -0.98
CA ASP A 277 -2.50 -4.96 0.00
C ASP A 277 -3.86 -5.62 0.30
N GLY A 278 -3.88 -6.94 0.55
CA GLY A 278 -5.12 -7.71 0.74
C GLY A 278 -5.88 -8.09 -0.55
N TYR A 279 -5.41 -7.68 -1.74
CA TYR A 279 -5.93 -8.17 -3.03
C TYR A 279 -4.86 -9.00 -3.74
N ALA A 280 -5.22 -10.21 -4.17
CA ALA A 280 -4.34 -11.07 -4.94
C ALA A 280 -5.02 -11.57 -6.22
N ALA A 281 -4.33 -11.47 -7.36
CA ALA A 281 -4.78 -11.98 -8.65
C ALA A 281 -3.70 -12.91 -9.28
N PRO A 282 -3.49 -14.11 -8.71
CA PRO A 282 -2.39 -15.01 -9.10
C PRO A 282 -2.55 -15.66 -10.48
N GLY A 283 -3.72 -15.52 -11.11
CA GLY A 283 -4.01 -16.20 -12.38
C GLY A 283 -4.38 -17.67 -12.17
N ARG A 284 -4.06 -18.52 -13.16
CA ARG A 284 -4.54 -19.91 -13.23
C ARG A 284 -3.61 -20.96 -12.62
N ASP A 285 -2.36 -20.59 -12.33
CA ASP A 285 -1.38 -21.54 -11.80
C ASP A 285 -1.71 -21.91 -10.34
N PRO A 286 -1.89 -23.20 -10.00
CA PRO A 286 -2.25 -23.59 -8.64
C PRO A 286 -1.19 -23.28 -7.58
N PHE A 287 0.09 -23.26 -7.95
CA PHE A 287 1.17 -22.94 -7.03
C PHE A 287 1.17 -21.44 -6.70
N ASP A 288 1.04 -20.58 -7.72
CA ASP A 288 0.90 -19.14 -7.53
C ASP A 288 -0.36 -18.79 -6.70
N GLN A 289 -1.47 -19.52 -6.92
CA GLN A 289 -2.67 -19.39 -6.10
C GLN A 289 -2.43 -19.76 -4.63
N ALA A 290 -1.71 -20.85 -4.35
CA ALA A 290 -1.38 -21.24 -2.99
C ALA A 290 -0.50 -20.20 -2.28
N LEU A 291 0.48 -19.63 -3.00
CA LEU A 291 1.35 -18.57 -2.47
C LEU A 291 0.57 -17.27 -2.19
N ALA A 292 -0.36 -16.92 -3.09
CA ALA A 292 -1.25 -15.78 -2.89
C ALA A 292 -2.11 -15.94 -1.63
N VAL A 293 -2.70 -17.12 -1.45
CA VAL A 293 -3.50 -17.44 -0.26
C VAL A 293 -2.67 -17.37 1.03
N GLN A 294 -1.44 -17.88 1.02
CA GLN A 294 -0.54 -17.77 2.17
C GLN A 294 -0.29 -16.30 2.53
N THR A 295 0.05 -15.49 1.52
CA THR A 295 0.28 -14.05 1.68
C THR A 295 -0.96 -13.33 2.24
N LEU A 296 -2.16 -13.67 1.75
CA LEU A 296 -3.41 -13.12 2.29
C LEU A 296 -3.60 -13.46 3.77
N GLY A 297 -3.21 -14.66 4.21
CA GLY A 297 -3.27 -15.05 5.62
C GLY A 297 -2.39 -14.20 6.55
N GLU A 298 -1.34 -13.57 6.03
CA GLU A 298 -0.47 -12.66 6.80
C GLU A 298 -1.13 -11.29 7.05
N PHE A 299 -2.22 -10.98 6.33
CA PHE A 299 -2.95 -9.72 6.44
C PHE A 299 -4.14 -9.77 7.41
N VAL A 300 -4.23 -10.78 8.29
CA VAL A 300 -5.23 -10.80 9.38
C VAL A 300 -4.68 -10.09 10.61
N GLY A 301 -5.32 -8.99 11.02
CA GLY A 301 -4.95 -8.25 12.23
C GLY A 301 -5.06 -6.74 12.09
N GLU A 302 -4.41 -6.04 13.00
CA GLU A 302 -4.29 -4.57 12.98
C GLU A 302 -2.93 -4.17 12.43
N PHE A 303 -2.94 -3.13 11.61
CA PHE A 303 -1.79 -2.67 10.87
C PHE A 303 -1.67 -1.16 10.95
N GLU A 304 -0.43 -0.72 11.01
CA GLU A 304 -0.10 0.69 10.84
C GLU A 304 0.83 0.86 9.64
N LYS A 305 0.62 1.94 8.90
CA LYS A 305 1.48 2.38 7.81
C LYS A 305 1.71 3.89 7.91
N PRO A 306 2.91 4.42 7.62
CA PRO A 306 3.11 5.86 7.60
C PRO A 306 2.20 6.53 6.58
N ARG A 307 1.69 7.71 6.89
CA ARG A 307 1.12 8.59 5.87
C ARG A 307 2.24 9.20 5.05
N TYR A 308 2.61 8.56 3.94
CA TYR A 308 3.77 8.98 3.14
C TYR A 308 3.66 10.38 2.52
N VAL A 309 2.44 10.85 2.26
CA VAL A 309 2.18 12.11 1.57
C VAL A 309 1.15 12.94 2.35
N ALA A 310 1.54 14.17 2.67
CA ALA A 310 0.62 15.26 2.97
C ALA A 310 0.44 16.11 1.71
N PHE A 311 -0.80 16.45 1.37
CA PHE A 311 -1.14 17.17 0.15
C PHE A 311 -1.84 18.50 0.47
N GLU A 312 -1.30 19.61 -0.04
CA GLU A 312 -1.87 20.94 0.09
C GLU A 312 -2.63 21.34 -1.17
N SER A 313 -3.96 21.28 -1.08
CA SER A 313 -4.86 21.56 -2.22
C SER A 313 -4.74 23.00 -2.75
N GLY A 314 -4.36 23.97 -1.92
CA GLY A 314 -4.17 25.37 -2.30
C GLY A 314 -3.03 25.60 -3.30
N LEU A 315 -2.06 24.68 -3.34
CA LEU A 315 -0.92 24.72 -4.26
C LEU A 315 -1.15 23.86 -5.52
N CYS A 316 -2.32 23.22 -5.62
CA CYS A 316 -2.67 22.37 -6.75
C CYS A 316 -3.04 23.20 -7.99
N ALA A 317 -2.44 22.83 -9.12
CA ALA A 317 -2.77 23.41 -10.43
C ALA A 317 -3.73 22.56 -11.28
N HIS A 318 -4.16 21.39 -10.77
CA HIS A 318 -5.09 20.47 -11.45
C HIS A 318 -6.34 21.21 -11.91
N SER A 319 -6.73 21.04 -13.18
CA SER A 319 -7.91 21.63 -13.84
C SER A 319 -8.01 23.17 -13.82
N LYS A 320 -7.93 23.82 -12.66
CA LYS A 320 -8.02 25.27 -12.41
C LYS A 320 -7.06 26.11 -13.25
N SER A 321 -5.81 25.66 -13.42
CA SER A 321 -4.81 26.42 -14.17
C SER A 321 -4.81 26.12 -15.68
N ARG A 322 -5.54 25.08 -16.13
CA ARG A 322 -5.54 24.55 -17.51
C ARG A 322 -4.14 24.36 -18.11
N LYS A 323 -3.14 24.12 -17.26
CA LYS A 323 -1.76 23.90 -17.69
C LYS A 323 -1.59 22.45 -18.16
N ILE A 324 -0.83 22.29 -19.23
CA ILE A 324 -0.43 20.97 -19.74
C ILE A 324 0.35 20.24 -18.64
N GLY A 325 0.01 18.98 -18.40
CA GLY A 325 0.70 18.12 -17.44
C GLY A 325 0.17 18.18 -16.00
N CYS A 326 -0.91 18.92 -15.71
CA CYS A 326 -1.52 18.96 -14.37
C CYS A 326 -2.27 17.68 -13.94
N ASN A 327 -2.17 16.62 -14.74
CA ASN A 327 -2.65 15.27 -14.43
C ASN A 327 -1.50 14.26 -14.29
N ASN A 328 -0.24 14.68 -14.50
CA ASN A 328 0.89 13.75 -14.51
C ASN A 328 1.01 12.95 -13.21
N CYS A 329 0.74 13.56 -12.05
CA CYS A 329 0.77 12.85 -10.77
C CYS A 329 -0.27 11.72 -10.68
N ILE A 330 -1.42 11.84 -11.35
CA ILE A 330 -2.43 10.78 -11.46
C ILE A 330 -1.88 9.68 -12.37
N GLU A 331 -1.38 10.06 -13.55
CA GLU A 331 -0.92 9.12 -14.58
C GLU A 331 0.30 8.29 -14.15
N VAL A 332 1.22 8.86 -13.37
CA VAL A 332 2.42 8.15 -12.90
C VAL A 332 2.20 7.34 -11.61
N CYS A 333 1.01 7.41 -10.99
CA CYS A 333 0.75 6.74 -9.73
C CYS A 333 0.48 5.24 -9.96
N SER A 334 1.48 4.39 -9.71
CA SER A 334 1.39 2.93 -9.91
C SER A 334 0.31 2.24 -9.07
N THR A 335 -0.04 2.81 -7.91
CA THR A 335 -1.06 2.27 -6.99
C THR A 335 -2.45 2.84 -7.24
N GLU A 336 -2.56 3.84 -8.12
CA GLU A 336 -3.78 4.64 -8.33
C GLU A 336 -4.30 5.34 -7.05
N ALA A 337 -3.41 5.64 -6.11
CA ALA A 337 -3.76 6.39 -4.90
C ALA A 337 -4.14 7.85 -5.18
N ILE A 338 -3.80 8.39 -6.36
CA ILE A 338 -4.07 9.78 -6.71
C ILE A 338 -5.18 9.82 -7.75
N ARG A 339 -6.25 10.57 -7.45
CA ARG A 339 -7.40 10.74 -8.36
C ARG A 339 -7.82 12.18 -8.49
N SER A 340 -8.47 12.52 -9.60
CA SER A 340 -9.12 13.81 -9.76
C SER A 340 -10.28 13.97 -8.77
N ALA A 341 -10.41 15.17 -8.19
CA ALA A 341 -11.44 15.55 -7.25
C ALA A 341 -11.92 16.98 -7.57
N GLY A 342 -12.50 17.17 -8.76
CA GLY A 342 -12.92 18.47 -9.27
C GLY A 342 -11.72 19.31 -9.72
N ASP A 343 -11.55 20.49 -9.11
CA ASP A 343 -10.45 21.41 -9.42
C ASP A 343 -9.15 21.11 -8.65
N VAL A 344 -9.10 19.98 -7.95
CA VAL A 344 -7.92 19.50 -7.22
C VAL A 344 -7.79 17.99 -7.39
N ILE A 345 -6.72 17.42 -6.85
CA ILE A 345 -6.58 15.97 -6.70
C ILE A 345 -6.90 15.55 -5.26
N ALA A 346 -7.22 14.26 -5.08
CA ALA A 346 -7.27 13.59 -3.79
C ALA A 346 -6.20 12.50 -3.77
N VAL A 347 -5.49 12.40 -2.64
CA VAL A 347 -4.50 11.35 -2.37
C VAL A 347 -5.08 10.41 -1.33
N ASP A 348 -5.28 9.16 -1.69
CA ASP A 348 -5.70 8.07 -0.83
C ASP A 348 -4.50 7.55 -0.01
N PRO A 349 -4.47 7.78 1.31
CA PRO A 349 -3.33 7.37 2.13
C PRO A 349 -3.28 5.85 2.37
N TRP A 350 -4.41 5.14 2.24
CA TRP A 350 -4.47 3.68 2.37
C TRP A 350 -3.85 2.97 1.16
N LEU A 351 -4.02 3.52 -0.04
CA LEU A 351 -3.40 2.98 -1.27
C LEU A 351 -1.99 3.51 -1.55
N CYS A 352 -1.58 4.64 -0.96
CA CYS A 352 -0.26 5.21 -1.21
C CYS A 352 0.85 4.33 -0.61
N LYS A 353 1.78 3.80 -1.42
CA LYS A 353 2.93 3.01 -0.93
C LYS A 353 4.23 3.81 -0.77
N GLY A 354 4.18 5.13 -0.94
CA GLY A 354 5.33 6.01 -0.67
C GLY A 354 6.48 5.95 -1.69
N CYS A 355 6.23 5.46 -2.92
CA CYS A 355 7.28 5.33 -3.95
C CYS A 355 7.87 6.67 -4.46
N GLY A 356 7.17 7.79 -4.25
CA GLY A 356 7.65 9.13 -4.62
C GLY A 356 7.56 9.49 -6.11
N THR A 357 7.09 8.61 -7.00
CA THR A 357 7.05 8.89 -8.45
C THR A 357 6.25 10.15 -8.80
N CYS A 358 5.20 10.46 -8.05
CA CYS A 358 4.41 11.68 -8.25
C CYS A 358 5.21 12.98 -8.02
N SER A 359 6.30 12.96 -7.26
CA SER A 359 7.13 14.15 -7.00
C SER A 359 8.06 14.49 -8.16
N THR A 360 8.32 13.55 -9.06
CA THR A 360 9.17 13.82 -10.23
C THR A 360 8.36 14.47 -11.37
N ALA A 361 7.03 14.52 -11.25
CA ALA A 361 6.15 15.18 -12.19
C ALA A 361 6.29 16.73 -12.08
N PRO A 362 6.64 17.44 -13.18
CA PRO A 362 6.95 18.88 -13.17
C PRO A 362 5.87 19.80 -12.59
N SER A 363 4.61 19.37 -12.62
CA SER A 363 3.43 20.13 -12.19
C SER A 363 2.95 19.81 -10.77
N ALA A 364 3.45 18.72 -10.18
CA ALA A 364 2.96 18.19 -8.91
C ALA A 364 3.72 18.73 -7.70
N ILE A 365 5.01 19.02 -7.85
CA ILE A 365 5.97 19.28 -6.76
C ILE A 365 5.46 20.25 -5.68
N ALA A 366 4.78 21.34 -6.04
CA ALA A 366 4.44 22.39 -5.10
C ALA A 366 3.46 21.96 -3.99
N GLY A 367 2.55 21.01 -4.26
CA GLY A 367 1.51 20.62 -3.31
C GLY A 367 1.83 19.37 -2.48
N PHE A 368 2.93 18.67 -2.75
CA PHE A 368 3.28 17.42 -2.05
C PHE A 368 4.33 17.68 -0.98
N ARG A 369 4.03 17.30 0.25
CA ARG A 369 5.00 17.18 1.33
C ARG A 369 5.16 15.70 1.68
N PHE A 370 6.36 15.17 1.43
CA PHE A 370 6.68 13.79 1.79
C PHE A 370 6.98 13.73 3.28
N CYS A 371 6.25 12.86 3.96
CA CYS A 371 6.37 12.68 5.39
C CYS A 371 7.51 11.70 5.65
N SER A 372 8.42 12.05 6.55
CA SER A 372 9.34 11.07 7.10
C SER A 372 8.56 10.14 8.03
N PRO A 373 8.79 8.82 7.99
CA PRO A 373 8.20 7.91 8.96
C PRO A 373 8.62 8.33 10.37
N SER A 374 7.74 8.17 11.36
CA SER A 374 8.09 8.40 12.76
C SER A 374 9.27 7.51 13.19
N LEU A 375 9.95 7.86 14.28
CA LEU A 375 11.06 7.06 14.84
C LEU A 375 10.69 5.57 15.02
N ALA A 376 9.42 5.25 15.25
CA ALA A 376 8.88 3.89 15.35
C ALA A 376 8.90 3.09 14.04
N PHE A 377 9.01 3.75 12.87
CA PHE A 377 8.91 3.15 11.54
C PHE A 377 10.23 3.01 10.77
N ARG A 378 11.40 3.20 11.42
CA ARG A 378 12.73 3.07 10.77
C ARG A 378 13.11 1.64 10.31
N SER A 379 12.17 0.68 10.30
CA SER A 379 12.36 -0.65 9.71
C SER A 379 12.00 -0.69 8.22
N SER A 380 12.62 -1.58 7.47
CA SER A 380 12.39 -1.82 6.03
C SER A 380 10.98 -2.32 5.67
N THR A 381 10.14 -2.71 6.64
CA THR A 381 8.78 -3.22 6.37
C THR A 381 7.76 -2.08 6.23
N PRO A 382 7.06 -1.94 5.09
CA PRO A 382 6.16 -0.82 4.82
C PRO A 382 4.92 -0.82 5.74
N MET A 383 4.49 -1.98 6.23
CA MET A 383 3.34 -2.13 7.12
C MET A 383 3.75 -2.94 8.35
N ARG A 384 3.38 -2.49 9.55
CA ARG A 384 3.66 -3.20 10.80
C ARG A 384 2.38 -3.77 11.37
N LEU A 385 2.36 -5.08 11.61
CA LEU A 385 1.35 -5.71 12.45
C LEU A 385 1.48 -5.11 13.86
N LYS A 386 0.41 -4.53 14.40
CA LYS A 386 0.37 -4.16 15.81
C LYS A 386 0.39 -5.46 16.61
N GLY A 387 1.38 -5.58 17.50
CA GLY A 387 1.56 -6.78 18.31
C GLY A 387 0.28 -7.15 19.05
N THR A 388 -0.06 -8.44 18.97
CA THR A 388 -1.06 -9.15 19.78
C THR A 388 -0.77 -9.05 21.27
#